data_AF-A0A7V5G802-F1
#
_entry.id   AF-A0A7V5G802-F1
#
_cell.length_a   1.000
_cell.length_b   1.000
_cell.length_c   1.000
_cell.angle_alpha   90.00
_cell.angle_beta   90.00
_cell.angle_gamma   90.00
#
_symmetry.space_group_name_H-M   'P 1'
#
loop_
_entity.id
_entity.type
_entity.pdbx_description
1 polymer ?
#
loop_
_entity_poly.entity_id
_entity_poly.type
_entity_poly.pdbx_seq_one_letter_code
_entity_poly.pdbx_strand_id
1 'polypeptide(L)' 'MQTKEELLTDIEKLLTYKPEEKTTINPNYLEYLTLEDLHSIKKNLMERIGQLSEEDVQWLEQFKKYE' A
#
# COMPACT_ATOMS: atom_id res chain seq x y z
N MET A 1 18.83 4.65 7.84
CA MET A 1 17.89 5.75 7.56
C MET A 1 17.37 5.54 6.15
N GLN A 2 16.06 5.41 5.97
CA GLN A 2 15.47 5.38 4.62
C GLN A 2 15.39 6.81 4.08
N THR A 3 15.58 7.00 2.78
CA THR A 3 15.42 8.31 2.12
C THR A 3 13.97 8.54 1.70
N LYS A 4 13.64 9.79 1.34
CA LYS A 4 12.31 10.16 0.85
C LYS A 4 11.96 9.42 -0.46
N GLU A 5 12.95 9.24 -1.33
CA GLU A 5 12.82 8.57 -2.62
C GLU A 5 12.56 7.06 -2.45
N GLU A 6 13.25 6.43 -1.50
CA GLU A 6 13.02 5.03 -1.15
C GLU A 6 11.59 4.83 -0.61
N LEU A 7 11.14 5.73 0.27
CA LEU A 7 9.78 5.69 0.81
C LEU A 7 8.72 5.90 -0.28
N LEU A 8 8.95 6.83 -1.22
CA LEU A 8 8.03 7.05 -2.34
C LEU A 8 7.89 5.79 -3.20
N THR A 9 9.01 5.13 -3.49
CA THR A 9 9.03 3.88 -4.26
C THR A 9 8.28 2.77 -3.53
N ASP A 10 8.41 2.67 -2.21
CA ASP A 10 7.65 1.71 -1.40
C ASP A 10 6.15 2.02 -1.42
N ILE A 11 5.77 3.30 -1.34
CA ILE A 11 4.37 3.74 -1.42
C ILE A 11 3.79 3.42 -2.80
N GLU A 12 4.51 3.65 -3.90
CA GLU A 12 4.09 3.29 -5.26
C GLU A 12 3.82 1.78 -5.40
N LYS A 13 4.68 0.94 -4.82
CA LYS A 13 4.48 -0.52 -4.79
C LYS A 13 3.22 -0.90 -4.01
N LEU A 14 2.97 -0.25 -2.87
CA LEU A 14 1.78 -0.51 -2.06
C LEU A 14 0.48 -0.07 -2.77
N LEU A 15 0.53 1.00 -3.56
CA LEU A 15 -0.62 1.44 -4.37
C LEU A 15 -0.86 0.54 -5.59
N THR A 16 0.20 -0.07 -6.13
CA THR A 16 0.13 -0.94 -7.29
C THR A 16 -0.38 -2.33 -6.87
N TYR A 17 -1.70 -2.48 -6.79
CA TYR A 17 -2.34 -3.75 -6.45
C TYR A 17 -2.17 -4.82 -7.55
N LYS A 18 -2.26 -4.41 -8.83
CA LYS A 18 -1.98 -5.26 -9.98
C LYS A 18 -0.69 -4.81 -10.67
N PRO A 19 0.22 -5.73 -11.06
CA PRO A 19 1.46 -5.39 -11.76
C PRO A 19 1.25 -4.57 -13.05
N GLU A 20 0.07 -4.70 -13.64
CA GLU A 20 -0.36 -4.09 -14.90
C GLU A 20 -0.83 -2.64 -14.71
N GLU A 21 -1.22 -2.26 -13.49
CA GLU A 21 -1.74 -0.94 -13.12
C GLU A 21 -0.72 -0.20 -12.25
N LYS A 22 0.48 0.01 -12.79
CA LYS A 22 1.52 0.79 -12.11
C LYS A 22 1.00 2.18 -11.78
N THR A 23 0.94 2.48 -10.49
CA THR A 23 0.66 3.84 -10.01
C THR A 23 1.99 4.57 -9.85
N THR A 24 2.26 5.52 -10.75
CA THR A 24 3.44 6.39 -10.66
C THR A 24 3.05 7.68 -9.93
N ILE A 25 3.77 8.00 -8.85
CA ILE A 25 3.59 9.22 -8.08
C ILE A 25 4.55 10.27 -8.62
N ASN A 26 4.10 11.54 -8.70
CA ASN A 26 4.99 12.62 -9.11
C ASN A 26 6.06 12.86 -8.02
N PRO A 27 7.37 12.73 -8.32
CA PRO A 27 8.44 12.91 -7.35
C PRO A 27 8.52 14.33 -6.79
N ASN A 28 7.95 15.33 -7.46
CA ASN A 28 7.90 16.71 -6.97
C ASN A 28 7.15 16.83 -5.63
N TYR A 29 6.29 15.86 -5.28
CA TYR A 29 5.64 15.86 -3.97
C TYR A 29 6.63 15.71 -2.81
N LEU A 30 7.84 15.17 -3.04
CA LEU A 30 8.88 15.05 -2.01
C LEU A 30 9.38 16.41 -1.48
N GLU A 31 9.22 17.47 -2.27
CA GLU A 31 9.51 18.85 -1.86
C GLU A 31 8.59 19.29 -0.71
N TYR A 32 7.35 18.80 -0.70
CA TYR A 32 6.30 19.22 0.24
C TYR A 32 6.08 18.21 1.36
N LEU A 33 6.44 16.94 1.16
CA LEU A 33 6.24 15.87 2.12
C LEU A 33 7.48 15.67 2.98
N THR A 34 7.32 15.62 4.30
CA THR A 34 8.39 15.26 5.23
C THR A 34 8.61 13.74 5.23
N LEU A 35 9.72 13.28 5.83
CA LEU A 35 9.93 11.85 6.05
C LEU A 35 8.84 11.23 6.92
N GLU A 36 8.34 11.97 7.91
CA GLU A 36 7.28 11.52 8.80
C GLU A 36 5.95 11.37 8.05
N ASP A 37 5.62 12.30 7.15
CA ASP A 37 4.43 12.20 6.30
C ASP A 37 4.48 10.94 5.43
N LEU A 38 5.61 10.69 4.76
CA LEU A 38 5.81 9.50 3.93
C LEU A 38 5.71 8.20 4.74
N HIS A 39 6.28 8.17 5.94
CA HIS A 39 6.13 7.03 6.84
C HIS A 39 4.67 6.80 7.25
N SER A 40 3.93 7.87 7.56
CA SER A 40 2.52 7.80 7.92
C SER A 40 1.67 7.29 6.75
N ILE A 41 1.90 7.80 5.53
CA ILE A 41 1.25 7.34 4.31
C ILE A 41 1.52 5.85 4.07
N LYS A 42 2.78 5.42 4.14
CA LYS A 42 3.18 4.02 3.99
C LYS A 42 2.47 3.13 5.00
N LYS A 43 2.44 3.53 6.28
CA LYS A 43 1.76 2.77 7.35
C LYS A 43 0.26 2.63 7.07
N ASN A 44 -0.42 3.72 6.76
CA ASN A 44 -1.87 3.70 6.48
C ASN A 44 -2.20 2.80 5.28
N LEU A 45 -1.37 2.82 4.23
CA LEU A 45 -1.55 1.93 3.08
C LEU A 45 -1.39 0.46 3.45
N MET A 46 -0.36 0.12 4.24
CA MET A 46 -0.16 -1.26 4.71
C MET A 46 -1.33 -1.75 5.56
N GLU A 47 -1.87 -0.91 6.45
CA GLU A 47 -3.04 -1.25 7.26
C GLU A 47 -4.28 -1.52 6.37
N ARG A 48 -4.53 -0.67 5.37
CA ARG A 48 -5.63 -0.88 4.41
C ARG A 48 -5.48 -2.15 3.60
N ILE A 49 -4.27 -2.46 3.13
CA ILE A 49 -4.01 -3.70 2.39
C ILE A 49 -4.21 -4.92 3.29
N GLY A 50 -3.76 -4.85 4.55
CA GLY A 50 -4.00 -5.89 5.54
C GLY A 50 -5.48 -6.15 5.79
N GLN A 51 -6.28 -5.09 5.97
CA GLN A 51 -7.73 -5.18 6.14
C GLN A 51 -8.42 -5.81 4.91
N LEU A 52 -8.06 -5.38 3.70
CA LEU A 52 -8.59 -5.98 2.46
C LEU A 52 -8.27 -7.47 2.36
N SER A 53 -7.04 -7.87 2.72
CA SER A 53 -6.66 -9.28 2.74
C SER A 53 -7.46 -10.09 3.77
N GLU A 54 -7.80 -9.50 4.91
CA GLU A 54 -8.61 -10.17 5.93
C GLU A 54 -10.07 -10.31 5.48
N GLU A 55 -10.64 -9.26 4.89
CA GLU A 55 -11.98 -9.29 4.29
C GLU A 55 -12.08 -10.34 3.16
N ASP A 56 -11.09 -10.40 2.27
CA ASP A 56 -11.03 -11.39 1.18
C ASP A 56 -10.99 -12.83 1.73
N VAL A 57 -10.22 -13.08 2.79
CA VAL A 57 -10.15 -14.39 3.46
C VAL A 57 -11.51 -14.74 4.08
N GLN A 58 -12.13 -13.82 4.82
CA GLN A 58 -13.44 -14.04 5.42
C GLN A 58 -14.53 -14.30 4.36
N TRP A 59 -14.46 -13.60 3.22
CA TRP A 59 -15.34 -13.82 2.08
C TRP A 59 -15.15 -15.23 1.49
N LEU A 60 -13.91 -15.68 1.31
CA LEU A 60 -13.59 -17.02 0.80
C LEU A 60 -14.02 -18.14 1.75
N GLU A 61 -13.97 -17.93 3.08
CA GLU A 61 -14.44 -18.91 4.06
C GLU A 61 -15.94 -19.21 3.94
N GLN A 62 -16.75 -18.25 3.49
CA GLN A 62 -18.19 -18.47 3.24
C GLN A 62 -18.46 -19.50 2.13
N PHE A 63 -17.48 -19.72 1.25
CA PHE A 63 -17.54 -20.69 0.15
C PHE A 63 -16.91 -22.04 0.49
N LYS A 64 -16.25 -22.20 1.65
CA LYS A 64 -15.80 -23.51 2.16
C LYS A 64 -16.95 -24.36 2.71
N LYS A 65 -18.12 -24.30 2.06
CA LYS A 65 -19.29 -25.12 2.41
C LYS A 65 -19.04 -26.58 2.04
N TYR A 66 -18.73 -27.35 3.08
CA TYR A 66 -18.93 -28.80 3.28
C TYR A 66 -18.20 -29.75 2.31
N GLU A 67 -17.13 -30.38 2.82
CA GLU A 67 -16.91 -31.82 2.59
C GLU A 67 -17.56 -32.61 3.73
#